data_AF-A0A5C7WJ95-F1
#
_entry.id   AF-A0A5C7WJ95-F1
#
_cell.length_a   1.000
_cell.length_b   1.000
_cell.length_c   1.000
_cell.angle_alpha   90.00
_cell.angle_beta   90.00
_cell.angle_gamma   90.00
#
_symmetry.space_group_name_H-M   'P 1'
#
loop_
_entity.id
_entity.type
_entity.pdbx_description
1 polymer ?
#
loop_
_entity_poly.entity_id
_entity_poly.type
_entity_poly.pdbx_seq_one_letter_code
_entity_poly.pdbx_strand_id
1 'polypeptide(L)' 'MTAAPRTGGPIEELLGRSGRFFTPGEFSDDLRTVTRRGGRQGDVFYRDRWSHDKVVRSTH' A
#
# COMPACT_ATOMS: atom_id res chain seq x y z
N MET A 1 22.30 12.71 -19.98
CA MET A 1 20.98 12.43 -19.37
C MET A 1 20.62 10.99 -19.66
N THR A 2 20.73 10.13 -18.66
CA THR A 2 20.40 8.70 -18.79
C THR A 2 18.90 8.54 -18.87
N ALA A 3 18.41 7.75 -19.84
CA ALA A 3 16.99 7.48 -19.98
C ALA A 3 16.45 6.81 -18.71
N ALA A 4 15.30 7.29 -18.21
CA ALA A 4 14.63 6.64 -17.10
C ALA A 4 14.26 5.20 -17.47
N PRO A 5 14.39 4.24 -16.54
CA PRO A 5 14.06 2.84 -16.81
C PRO A 5 12.58 2.72 -17.19
N ARG A 6 12.31 2.23 -18.40
CA ARG A 6 10.96 2.02 -18.95
C ARG A 6 10.66 0.54 -19.09
N THR A 7 9.45 0.13 -18.71
CA THR A 7 8.92 -1.18 -19.06
C THR A 7 7.99 -0.98 -20.26
N GLY A 8 8.38 -1.53 -21.42
CA GLY A 8 7.56 -1.48 -22.62
C GLY A 8 7.80 -0.29 -23.58
N GLY A 9 6.84 -0.11 -24.48
CA GLY A 9 6.72 0.92 -25.50
C GLY A 9 5.77 2.07 -25.12
N PRO A 10 5.62 3.07 -26.01
CA PRO A 10 4.86 4.29 -25.72
C PRO A 10 3.38 4.07 -25.38
N ILE A 11 2.75 3.06 -25.99
CA ILE A 11 1.34 2.73 -25.72
C ILE A 11 1.17 2.13 -24.33
N GLU A 12 2.08 1.26 -23.92
CA GLU A 12 2.05 0.63 -22.59
C GLU A 12 2.30 1.68 -21.50
N GLU A 13 3.17 2.66 -21.75
CA GLU A 13 3.38 3.82 -20.87
C GLU A 13 2.11 4.68 -20.76
N LEU A 14 1.44 4.96 -21.88
CA LEU A 14 0.19 5.71 -21.90
C LEU A 14 -0.91 5.00 -21.09
N LEU A 15 -1.03 3.68 -21.24
CA LEU A 15 -1.99 2.87 -20.48
C LEU A 15 -1.68 2.92 -18.97
N GLY A 16 -0.42 2.74 -18.58
CA GLY A 16 0.02 2.86 -17.19
C GLY A 16 -0.29 4.23 -16.59
N ARG A 17 0.01 5.31 -17.32
CA ARG A 17 -0.33 6.69 -16.91
C ARG A 17 -1.82 6.93 -16.79
N SER A 18 -2.63 6.32 -17.64
CA SER A 18 -4.08 6.51 -17.66
C SER A 18 -4.77 5.81 -16.49
N GLY A 19 -4.19 4.72 -15.97
CA GLY A 19 -4.73 3.97 -14.82
C GLY A 19 -4.99 4.82 -13.57
N ARG A 20 -4.21 5.91 -13.38
CA ARG A 20 -4.36 6.83 -12.24
C ARG A 20 -5.70 7.56 -12.18
N PHE A 21 -6.40 7.69 -13.31
CA PHE A 21 -7.70 8.35 -13.36
C PHE A 21 -8.84 7.45 -12.91
N PHE A 22 -8.63 6.13 -12.86
CA PHE A 22 -9.66 5.14 -12.54
C PHE A 22 -9.45 4.49 -11.17
N THR A 23 -8.29 4.69 -10.55
CA THR A 23 -7.93 4.07 -9.27
C THR A 23 -7.65 5.13 -8.21
N PRO A 24 -8.31 5.10 -7.04
CA PRO A 24 -8.03 6.04 -5.96
C PRO A 24 -6.69 5.72 -5.27
N GLY A 25 -5.96 6.77 -4.93
CA GLY A 25 -4.68 6.72 -4.21
C GLY A 25 -3.68 7.75 -4.72
N GLU A 26 -2.56 7.87 -4.02
CA GLU A 26 -1.41 8.66 -4.46
C GLU A 26 -0.45 7.75 -5.24
N PHE A 27 -0.13 8.12 -6.48
CA PHE A 27 0.78 7.36 -7.34
C PHE A 27 2.21 7.89 -7.19
N SER A 28 3.20 7.01 -7.22
CA SER A 28 4.60 7.43 -7.31
C SER A 28 4.93 8.06 -8.67
N ASP A 29 6.00 8.85 -8.72
CA ASP A 29 6.45 9.54 -9.94
C ASP A 29 6.75 8.58 -11.09
N ASP A 30 7.20 7.37 -10.77
CA ASP A 30 7.48 6.28 -11.70
C ASP A 30 6.28 5.35 -11.97
N LEU A 31 5.13 5.64 -11.33
CA LEU A 31 3.86 4.93 -11.44
C LEU A 31 3.91 3.45 -11.04
N ARG A 32 4.91 3.04 -10.25
CA ARG A 32 5.08 1.65 -9.79
C ARG A 32 4.33 1.33 -8.51
N THR A 33 3.94 2.35 -7.76
CA THR A 33 3.27 2.17 -6.47
C THR A 33 2.06 3.08 -6.36
N VAL A 34 1.07 2.60 -5.61
CA VAL A 34 -0.11 3.38 -5.21
C VAL A 34 -0.21 3.32 -3.70
N THR A 35 -0.12 4.46 -3.04
CA THR A 35 -0.30 4.58 -1.59
C THR A 35 -1.72 5.05 -1.29
N ARG A 36 -2.28 4.54 -0.20
CA ARG A 36 -3.62 4.90 0.28
C ARG A 36 -3.56 5.22 1.76
N ARG A 37 -4.39 6.17 2.19
CA ARG A 37 -4.53 6.54 3.60
C ARG A 37 -5.85 5.97 4.13
N GLY A 38 -5.82 5.38 5.32
CA GLY A 38 -6.99 4.75 5.94
C GLY A 38 -7.23 3.31 5.43
N GLY A 39 -8.47 2.81 5.60
CA GLY A 39 -8.86 1.44 5.24
C GLY A 39 -8.32 0.35 6.15
N ARG A 40 -7.71 0.73 7.29
CA ARG A 40 -7.08 -0.18 8.25
C ARG A 40 -7.93 -0.46 9.49
N GLN A 41 -9.22 -0.15 9.45
CA GLN A 41 -10.14 -0.35 10.58
C GLN A 41 -10.25 -1.84 10.94
N GLY A 42 -10.09 -2.75 9.98
CA GLY A 42 -10.06 -4.20 10.23
C GLY A 42 -8.90 -4.66 11.12
N ASP A 43 -7.81 -3.88 11.21
CA ASP A 43 -6.67 -4.21 12.08
C ASP A 43 -7.05 -4.19 13.57
N VAL A 44 -8.15 -3.49 13.93
CA VAL A 44 -8.66 -3.39 15.30
C VAL A 44 -8.94 -4.77 15.89
N PHE A 45 -9.52 -5.70 15.10
CA PHE A 45 -9.80 -7.06 15.57
C PHE A 45 -8.56 -7.74 16.18
N TYR A 46 -7.41 -7.65 15.50
CA TYR A 46 -6.18 -8.28 15.98
C TYR A 46 -5.53 -7.52 17.13
N ARG A 47 -5.67 -6.19 17.17
CA ARG A 47 -5.20 -5.36 18.30
C ARG A 47 -5.98 -5.68 19.57
N ASP A 48 -7.30 -5.78 19.46
CA ASP A 48 -8.19 -6.10 20.58
C ASP A 48 -7.93 -7.52 21.08
N ARG A 49 -7.80 -8.49 20.16
CA ARG A 49 -7.48 -9.89 20.50
C ARG A 49 -6.15 -10.03 21.26
N TRP A 50 -5.15 -9.20 20.94
CA TRP A 50 -3.85 -9.21 21.62
C TRP A 50 -3.83 -8.33 22.88
N SER A 51 -4.87 -7.53 23.10
CA SER A 51 -5.00 -6.72 24.31
C SER A 51 -5.41 -7.63 25.48
N HIS A 52 -4.79 -7.41 26.63
CA HIS A 52 -5.10 -8.14 27.86
C HIS A 52 -5.13 -7.13 29.01
N ASP A 53 -6.01 -7.35 29.99
CA ASP A 53 -6.10 -6.47 31.15
C ASP A 53 -4.83 -6.51 32.00
N LYS A 54 -4.24 -7.70 32.13
CA LYS A 54 -2.99 -7.91 32.88
C LYS A 54 -2.30 -9.20 32.46
N VAL A 55 -1.00 -9.23 32.72
CA VAL A 55 -0.16 -10.44 32.64
C VAL A 55 0.39 -10.71 34.03
N VAL A 56 0.27 -11.94 34.51
CA VAL A 56 0.71 -12.35 35.86
C VAL A 56 1.64 -13.55 35.74
N ARG A 57 2.75 -13.52 36.48
CA ARG A 57 3.73 -14.61 36.51
C ARG A 57 3.16 -15.83 37.25
N SER A 58 3.36 -17.02 36.67
CA SER A 58 3.08 -18.32 37.30
C SER A 58 4.33 -19.22 37.23
N THR A 59 4.20 -20.44 37.73
CA THR A 59 5.12 -21.57 37.44
C THR A 59 4.46 -22.52 36.43
N HIS A 60 5.26 -23.29 35.70
CA HIS A 60 4.78 -24.44 34.92
C HIS A 60 4.49 -25.63 35.84
#